data_AF-A0A2E0EL40-F1
#
_entry.id   AF-A0A2E0EL40-F1
#
_cell.length_a   1.000
_cell.length_b   1.000
_cell.length_c   1.000
_cell.angle_alpha   90.00
_cell.angle_beta   90.00
_cell.angle_gamma   90.00
#
_symmetry.space_group_name_H-M   'P 1'
#
loop_
_entity.id
_entity.type
_entity.pdbx_description
1 polymer ?
#
loop_
_entity_poly.entity_id
_entity_poly.type
_entity_poly.pdbx_seq_one_letter_code
_entity_poly.pdbx_strand_id
1 'polypeptide(L)'
;MEWGAKIKDLEAVMAMGVMPKALSERPTLLPGLDIYLTAYRELKSDRPIGMAIGLIPWSSIHRWAIFHGLTLPDDVAVLEHHIRALESEERVFEKKGKP
;
A
#
# COMPACT_ATOMS: atom_id res chain seq x y z
N MET A 1 -2.08 15.41 2.18
CA MET A 1 -3.37 14.86 2.64
C MET A 1 -3.03 13.65 3.50
N GLU A 2 -3.07 13.79 4.83
CA GLU A 2 -2.63 12.76 5.79
C GLU A 2 -3.76 11.76 6.05
N TRP A 3 -3.95 10.83 5.13
CA TRP A 3 -4.83 9.69 5.38
C TRP A 3 -4.09 8.63 6.20
N GLY A 4 -4.74 8.08 7.21
CA GLY A 4 -4.24 6.95 8.00
C GLY A 4 -3.87 7.29 9.45
N ALA A 5 -3.07 8.32 9.70
CA ALA A 5 -2.53 8.59 11.03
C ALA A 5 -3.57 9.07 12.07
N LYS A 6 -4.63 9.76 11.64
CA LYS A 6 -5.63 10.40 12.51
C LYS A 6 -7.04 9.85 12.34
N ILE A 7 -7.21 8.67 11.72
CA ILE A 7 -8.55 8.13 11.42
C ILE A 7 -9.39 7.98 12.70
N LYS A 8 -8.79 7.49 13.79
CA LYS A 8 -9.48 7.34 15.08
C LYS A 8 -9.94 8.68 15.65
N ASP A 9 -9.10 9.71 15.56
CA ASP A 9 -9.44 11.05 16.03
C ASP A 9 -10.55 11.68 15.17
N LEU A 10 -10.50 11.47 13.85
CA LEU A 10 -11.52 11.94 12.92
C LEU A 10 -12.87 11.23 13.11
N GLU A 11 -12.84 9.91 13.38
CA GLU A 11 -14.05 9.13 13.73
C GLU A 11 -14.65 9.58 15.06
N ALA A 12 -13.81 9.91 16.05
CA ALA A 12 -14.26 10.48 17.32
C ALA A 12 -14.92 11.85 17.13
N VAL A 13 -14.36 12.71 16.27
CA VAL A 13 -14.96 14.02 15.92
C VAL A 13 -16.29 13.86 15.17
N MET A 14 -16.41 12.86 14.30
CA MET A 14 -17.68 12.50 13.65
C MET A 14 -18.73 12.02 14.67
N ALA A 15 -18.34 11.23 15.66
CA ALA A 15 -19.22 10.79 16.74
C ALA A 15 -19.70 11.96 17.63
N MET A 16 -18.94 13.06 17.67
CA MET A 16 -19.33 14.32 18.32
C MET A 16 -20.22 15.21 17.44
N GLY A 17 -20.63 14.73 16.25
CA GLY A 17 -21.57 15.43 15.36
C GLY A 17 -20.92 16.41 14.37
N VAL A 18 -19.59 16.50 14.34
CA VAL A 18 -18.86 17.34 13.39
C VAL A 18 -18.34 16.46 12.27
N MET A 19 -18.81 16.63 11.04
CA MET A 19 -18.28 15.88 9.88
C MET A 19 -16.95 16.49 9.42
N PRO A 20 -15.80 15.84 9.67
CA PRO A 20 -14.52 16.38 9.25
C PRO A 20 -14.42 16.31 7.73
N LYS A 21 -14.00 17.41 7.10
CA LYS A 21 -13.81 17.49 5.64
C LYS A 21 -12.96 16.35 5.09
N ALA A 22 -11.96 15.91 5.87
CA ALA A 22 -11.17 14.74 5.54
C ALA A 22 -12.09 13.53 5.30
N LEU A 23 -12.86 13.05 6.28
CA LEU A 23 -13.70 11.85 6.13
C LEU A 23 -14.72 11.94 4.99
N SER A 24 -15.27 13.12 4.69
CA SER A 24 -16.19 13.30 3.55
C SER A 24 -15.50 13.14 2.19
N GLU A 25 -14.19 13.38 2.11
CA GLU A 25 -13.38 13.26 0.88
C GLU A 25 -12.67 11.90 0.79
N ARG A 26 -13.07 10.90 1.60
CA ARG A 26 -12.41 9.60 1.60
C ARG A 26 -12.58 8.93 0.24
N PRO A 27 -11.47 8.63 -0.49
CA PRO A 27 -11.58 7.90 -1.73
C PRO A 27 -12.10 6.50 -1.42
N THR A 28 -13.15 6.09 -2.13
CA THR A 28 -13.63 4.71 -2.11
C THR A 28 -12.75 3.90 -3.06
N LEU A 29 -12.14 2.83 -2.58
CA LEU A 29 -11.39 1.92 -3.44
C LEU A 29 -12.37 1.20 -4.36
N LEU A 30 -12.07 1.19 -5.66
CA LEU A 30 -12.85 0.39 -6.60
C LEU A 30 -12.69 -1.10 -6.26
N PRO A 31 -13.73 -1.92 -6.47
CA PRO A 31 -13.62 -3.37 -6.29
C PRO A 31 -12.43 -3.94 -7.09
N GLY A 32 -11.60 -4.77 -6.44
CA GLY A 32 -10.41 -5.36 -7.06
C GLY A 32 -9.13 -4.53 -6.95
N LEU A 33 -9.19 -3.26 -6.51
CA LEU A 33 -7.99 -2.45 -6.28
C LEU A 33 -7.25 -2.83 -4.98
N ASP A 34 -7.93 -3.58 -4.10
CA ASP A 34 -7.37 -4.13 -2.87
C ASP A 34 -6.30 -5.19 -3.15
N ILE A 35 -6.31 -5.81 -4.34
CA ILE A 35 -5.31 -6.81 -4.74
C ILE A 35 -3.88 -6.27 -4.63
N TYR A 36 -3.64 -5.01 -5.01
CA TYR A 36 -2.30 -4.42 -4.98
C TYR A 36 -1.81 -4.19 -3.54
N LEU A 37 -2.72 -3.77 -2.66
CA LEU A 37 -2.42 -3.59 -1.24
C LEU A 37 -2.20 -4.93 -0.54
N THR A 38 -2.98 -5.95 -0.89
CA THR A 38 -2.82 -7.32 -0.38
C THR A 38 -1.50 -7.92 -0.84
N ALA A 39 -1.21 -7.89 -2.14
CA ALA A 39 0.05 -8.36 -2.70
C ALA A 39 1.26 -7.70 -2.04
N TYR A 40 1.21 -6.36 -1.89
CA TYR A 40 2.27 -5.62 -1.21
C TYR A 40 2.48 -6.08 0.24
N ARG A 41 1.41 -6.26 1.01
CA ARG A 41 1.49 -6.70 2.41
C ARG A 41 2.10 -8.08 2.56
N GLU A 42 1.74 -8.99 1.66
CA GLU A 42 2.27 -10.36 1.66
C GLU A 42 3.73 -10.42 1.19
N LEU A 43 4.08 -9.64 0.17
CA LEU A 43 5.42 -9.62 -0.41
C LEU A 43 6.41 -8.78 0.40
N LYS A 44 5.95 -7.90 1.30
CA LYS A 44 6.82 -7.03 2.10
C LYS A 44 7.83 -7.83 2.94
N SER A 45 7.48 -9.04 3.39
CA SER A 45 8.38 -9.92 4.13
C SER A 45 9.48 -10.56 3.29
N ASP A 46 9.34 -10.59 1.96
CA ASP A 46 10.33 -11.17 1.03
C ASP A 46 11.50 -10.22 0.76
N ARG A 47 11.46 -9.01 1.31
CA ARG A 47 12.52 -8.03 1.12
C ARG A 47 13.84 -8.57 1.65
N PRO A 48 14.94 -8.42 0.89
CA PRO A 48 16.25 -8.79 1.38
C PRO A 48 16.62 -7.88 2.55
N ILE A 49 16.93 -8.51 3.68
CA ILE A 49 17.42 -7.86 4.89
C ILE A 49 18.96 -7.99 4.86
N GLY A 50 19.63 -6.91 4.49
CA GLY A 50 21.09 -6.80 4.50
C GLY A 50 21.53 -5.55 5.25
N MET A 51 22.52 -4.81 4.72
CA MET A 51 22.95 -3.52 5.29
C MET A 51 21.85 -2.44 5.24
N ALA A 52 20.82 -2.63 4.41
CA ALA A 52 19.62 -1.81 4.35
C ALA A 52 18.42 -2.67 3.91
N ILE A 53 17.20 -2.20 4.17
CA ILE A 53 15.98 -2.81 3.62
C ILE A 53 15.98 -2.58 2.10
N GLY A 54 16.12 -3.67 1.33
CA GLY A 54 16.06 -3.64 -0.13
C GLY A 54 14.63 -3.57 -0.68
N LEU A 55 14.51 -3.55 -2.00
CA LEU A 55 13.21 -3.62 -2.68
C LEU A 55 12.69 -5.06 -2.67
N ILE A 56 11.37 -5.21 -2.79
CA ILE A 56 10.73 -6.51 -3.01
C ILE A 56 11.28 -7.11 -4.33
N PRO A 57 11.81 -8.35 -4.32
CA PRO A 57 12.37 -8.96 -5.52
C PRO A 57 11.32 -9.10 -6.64
N TRP A 58 11.70 -8.78 -7.88
CA TRP A 58 10.84 -8.98 -9.07
C TRP A 58 10.36 -10.43 -9.18
N SER A 59 11.23 -11.39 -8.89
CA SER A 59 10.90 -12.81 -8.91
C SER A 59 9.82 -13.20 -7.90
N SER A 60 9.78 -12.57 -6.73
CA SER A 60 8.70 -12.77 -5.74
C SER A 60 7.38 -12.20 -6.24
N ILE A 61 7.39 -11.00 -6.84
CA ILE A 61 6.20 -10.38 -7.45
C ILE A 61 5.64 -11.29 -8.55
N HIS A 62 6.51 -11.75 -9.45
CA HIS A 62 6.12 -12.61 -10.55
C HIS A 62 5.57 -13.97 -10.07
N ARG A 63 6.17 -14.57 -9.05
CA ARG A 63 5.67 -15.81 -8.44
C ARG A 63 4.30 -15.62 -7.80
N TRP A 64 4.12 -14.52 -7.07
CA TRP A 64 2.84 -14.17 -6.46
C TRP A 64 1.76 -13.96 -7.52
N ALA A 65 2.08 -13.25 -8.60
CA ALA A 65 1.17 -13.00 -9.72
C ALA A 65 0.69 -14.31 -10.35
N ILE A 66 1.61 -15.22 -10.70
CA ILE A 66 1.27 -16.53 -11.25
C ILE A 66 0.39 -17.34 -10.29
N PHE A 67 0.75 -17.36 -9.00
CA PHE A 67 0.01 -18.10 -7.98
C PHE A 67 -1.45 -17.61 -7.87
N HIS A 68 -1.68 -16.31 -8.06
CA HIS A 68 -3.01 -15.69 -8.01
C HIS A 68 -3.71 -15.61 -9.38
N GLY A 69 -3.17 -16.27 -10.41
CA GLY A 69 -3.79 -16.37 -11.72
C GLY A 69 -3.56 -15.17 -12.65
N LEU A 70 -2.71 -14.21 -12.27
CA LEU A 70 -2.26 -13.12 -13.13
C LEU A 70 -1.20 -13.65 -14.10
N THR A 71 -1.64 -14.06 -15.28
CA THR A 71 -0.77 -14.70 -16.29
C THR A 71 -0.49 -13.83 -17.50
N LEU A 72 -1.25 -12.74 -17.69
CA LEU A 72 -1.00 -11.78 -18.75
C LEU A 72 0.19 -10.88 -18.38
N PRO A 73 1.16 -10.68 -19.29
CA PRO A 73 2.31 -9.81 -19.03
C PRO A 73 1.94 -8.40 -18.58
N ASP A 74 0.89 -7.82 -19.16
CA ASP A 74 0.42 -6.47 -18.84
C ASP A 74 -0.11 -6.40 -17.40
N ASP A 75 -0.84 -7.41 -16.93
CA ASP A 75 -1.35 -7.46 -15.55
C ASP A 75 -0.20 -7.54 -14.54
N VAL A 76 0.84 -8.32 -14.85
CA VAL A 76 2.04 -8.44 -14.02
C VAL A 76 2.79 -7.10 -13.98
N ALA A 77 2.89 -6.40 -15.11
CA ALA A 77 3.51 -5.08 -15.18
C ALA A 77 2.73 -4.04 -14.36
N VAL A 78 1.39 -4.07 -14.41
CA VAL A 78 0.53 -3.20 -13.59
C VAL A 78 0.70 -3.51 -12.11
N LEU A 79 0.74 -4.78 -11.72
CA LEU A 79 0.99 -5.19 -10.33
C LEU A 79 2.37 -4.69 -9.84
N GLU A 80 3.41 -4.90 -10.64
CA GLU A 80 4.76 -4.42 -10.31
C GLU A 80 4.76 -2.91 -10.13
N HIS A 81 4.16 -2.16 -11.06
CA HIS A 81 4.08 -0.69 -10.98
C HIS A 81 3.49 -0.22 -9.65
N HIS A 82 2.37 -0.80 -9.22
CA HIS A 82 1.71 -0.43 -7.97
C HIS A 82 2.52 -0.85 -6.74
N ILE A 83 3.16 -2.01 -6.75
CA ILE A 83 4.05 -2.44 -5.66
C ILE A 83 5.21 -1.45 -5.51
N ARG A 84 5.84 -1.02 -6.62
CA ARG A 84 6.93 -0.02 -6.57
C ARG A 84 6.46 1.32 -6.03
N ALA A 85 5.28 1.79 -6.40
CA ALA A 85 4.70 3.03 -5.88
C ALA A 85 4.45 2.93 -4.37
N LEU A 86 3.92 1.81 -3.88
CA LEU A 86 3.73 1.56 -2.44
C LEU A 86 5.06 1.51 -1.69
N GLU A 87 6.08 0.86 -2.25
CA GLU A 87 7.44 0.83 -1.67
C GLU A 87 8.05 2.23 -1.57
N SER A 88 7.87 3.09 -2.59
CA SER A 88 8.40 4.46 -2.54
C SER A 88 7.72 5.30 -1.47
N GLU A 89 6.41 5.20 -1.32
CA GLU A 89 5.65 5.96 -0.32
C GLU A 89 5.97 5.49 1.10
N GLU A 90 6.12 4.18 1.33
CA GLU A 90 6.54 3.67 2.65
C GLU A 90 7.93 4.18 3.03
N ARG A 91 8.88 4.20 2.10
CA ARG A 91 10.23 4.75 2.38
C ARG A 91 10.18 6.24 2.71
N VAL A 92 9.31 7.01 2.06
CA VAL A 92 9.10 8.42 2.38
C VAL A 92 8.51 8.56 3.79
N PHE A 93 7.53 7.73 4.14
CA PHE A 93 6.92 7.70 5.47
C PHE A 93 7.93 7.34 6.56
N GLU A 94 8.72 6.28 6.37
CA GLU A 94 9.77 5.85 7.30
C GLU A 94 10.84 6.93 7.53
N LYS A 95 11.20 7.69 6.50
CA LYS A 95 12.12 8.83 6.63
C LYS A 95 11.53 9.98 7.45
N LYS A 96 10.22 10.23 7.34
CA LYS A 96 9.52 11.27 8.12
C LYS A 96 9.26 10.87 9.57
N GLY A 97 9.24 9.57 9.87
CA GLY A 97 9.00 9.01 11.20
C GLY A 97 10.26 8.72 12.04
N LYS A 98 11.46 9.00 11.53
CA LYS A 98 12.69 8.98 12.34
C LYS A 98 12.88 10.34 13.04
N PRO A 99 13.12 10.38 14.37
CA PRO A 99 13.44 11.62 15.09
C PRO A 99 14.73 12.26 14.58
#